data_AF-A0A2V9RNB1-F1
#
_entry.id   AF-A0A2V9RNB1-F1
#
_cell.length_a   1.000
_cell.length_b   1.000
_cell.length_c   1.000
_cell.angle_alpha   90.00
_cell.angle_beta   90.00
_cell.angle_gamma   90.00
#
_symmetry.space_group_name_H-M   'P 1'
#
loop_
_entity.id
_entity.type
_entity.pdbx_description
1 polymer ?
#
loop_
_entity_poly.entity_id
_entity_poly.type
_entity_poly.pdbx_seq_one_letter_code
_entity_poly.pdbx_strand_id
1 'polypeptide(L)' 'MESSPKVPAEVVANLRRLAHELSNSLETILQAAYLLNQSKLDENSAKWAQLIDTAAQDATRVNRQLREILRAQS' A
#
# COMPACT_ATOMS: atom_id res chain seq x y z
N MET A 1 23.76 -21.80 16.58
CA MET A 1 22.63 -20.91 16.24
C MET A 1 23.17 -19.90 15.25
N GLU A 2 22.94 -20.12 13.95
CA GLU A 2 23.33 -19.15 12.93
C GLU A 2 22.48 -17.90 13.11
N SER A 3 23.14 -16.80 13.48
CA SER A 3 22.53 -15.47 13.48
C SER A 3 22.14 -15.15 12.04
N SER A 4 20.84 -15.20 11.72
CA SER A 4 20.35 -14.67 10.45
C SER A 4 20.94 -13.28 10.23
N PRO A 5 21.50 -12.99 9.03
CA PRO A 5 22.12 -11.70 8.78
C PRO A 5 21.07 -10.62 8.98
N LYS A 6 21.21 -9.84 10.05
CA LYS A 6 20.33 -8.70 10.31
C LYS A 6 20.52 -7.71 9.17
N VAL A 7 19.41 -7.34 8.54
CA VAL A 7 19.40 -6.28 7.52
C VAL A 7 20.04 -5.02 8.16
N PRO A 8 20.96 -4.32 7.47
CA PRO A 8 21.58 -3.13 8.03
C PRO A 8 20.54 -2.11 8.49
N ALA A 9 20.74 -1.51 9.66
CA ALA A 9 19.77 -0.61 10.28
C ALA A 9 19.37 0.56 9.37
N GLU A 10 20.32 1.09 8.59
CA GLU A 10 20.08 2.14 7.60
C GLU A 10 19.14 1.69 6.48
N VAL A 11 19.30 0.45 6.00
CA VAL A 11 18.41 -0.13 4.98
C VAL A 11 16.99 -0.29 5.53
N VAL A 12 16.86 -0.76 6.77
CA VAL A 12 15.55 -0.88 7.44
C VAL A 12 14.89 0.50 7.61
N ALA A 13 15.66 1.52 8.00
CA ALA A 13 15.15 2.89 8.13
C ALA A 13 14.64 3.44 6.78
N ASN A 14 15.40 3.24 5.70
CA ASN A 14 14.99 3.65 4.35
C ASN A 14 13.73 2.92 3.87
N LEU A 15 13.63 1.61 4.10
CA LEU A 15 12.42 0.84 3.76
C LEU A 15 11.21 1.30 4.56
N ARG A 16 11.37 1.67 5.83
CA ARG A 16 10.28 2.26 6.65
C ARG A 16 9.81 3.60 6.08
N ARG A 17 10.73 4.46 5.63
CA ARG A 17 10.38 5.73 4.97
C ARG A 17 9.58 5.48 3.69
N LEU A 18 10.03 4.58 2.83
CA LEU A 18 9.34 4.24 1.58
C LEU A 18 7.97 3.61 1.83
N ALA A 19 7.84 2.71 2.81
CA ALA A 19 6.55 2.13 3.18
C ALA A 19 5.57 3.17 3.78
N HIS A 20 6.11 4.23 4.42
CA HIS A 20 5.34 5.39 4.84
C HIS A 20 4.82 6.19 3.67
N GLU A 21 5.71 6.60 2.76
CA GLU A 21 5.35 7.33 1.54
C GLU A 21 4.34 6.57 0.68
N LEU A 22 4.52 5.25 0.54
CA LEU A 22 3.58 4.39 -0.16
C LEU A 22 2.20 4.39 0.49
N SER A 23 2.10 4.42 1.83
CA SER A 23 0.79 4.53 2.49
C SER A 23 0.09 5.84 2.18
N ASN A 24 0.82 6.96 2.16
CA ASN A 24 0.23 8.27 1.89
C ASN A 24 -0.33 8.32 0.45
N SER A 25 0.41 7.76 -0.50
CA SER A 25 -0.06 7.62 -1.89
C SER A 25 -1.29 6.71 -2.00
N LEU A 26 -1.29 5.56 -1.31
CA LEU A 26 -2.41 4.63 -1.32
C LEU A 26 -3.66 5.22 -0.66
N GLU A 27 -3.50 5.97 0.42
CA GLU A 27 -4.60 6.69 1.07
C GLU A 27 -5.25 7.68 0.10
N THR A 28 -4.43 8.45 -0.64
CA THR A 28 -4.93 9.38 -1.66
C THR A 28 -5.69 8.64 -2.77
N ILE A 29 -5.17 7.50 -3.25
CA ILE A 29 -5.83 6.68 -4.27
C ILE A 29 -7.16 6.12 -3.75
N LEU A 30 -7.20 5.61 -2.52
CA LEU A 30 -8.43 5.08 -1.91
C LEU A 30 -9.49 6.16 -1.76
N GLN A 31 -9.11 7.37 -1.34
CA GLN A 31 -10.03 8.51 -1.26
C GLN A 31 -10.56 8.88 -2.65
N ALA A 32 -9.69 8.93 -3.66
CA ALA A 32 -10.10 9.21 -5.04
C ALA A 32 -11.04 8.12 -5.60
N ALA A 33 -10.73 6.84 -5.36
CA ALA A 33 -11.57 5.72 -5.77
C ALA A 33 -12.94 5.76 -5.08
N TYR A 34 -12.99 6.09 -3.79
CA TYR A 34 -14.22 6.26 -3.04
C TYR A 34 -15.10 7.39 -3.59
N LEU A 35 -14.51 8.55 -3.91
CA LEU A 35 -15.23 9.67 -4.53
C LEU A 35 -15.69 9.33 -5.96
N LEU A 36 -14.86 8.64 -6.73
CA LEU A 36 -15.20 8.19 -8.09
C LEU A 36 -16.41 7.24 -8.08
N ASN A 37 -16.45 6.29 -7.14
CA ASN A 37 -17.56 5.36 -6.99
C ASN A 37 -18.88 6.02 -6.58
N GLN A 38 -18.87 7.28 -6.09
CA GLN A 38 -20.08 8.06 -5.81
C GLN A 38 -20.59 8.85 -7.02
N SER A 39 -19.80 8.94 -8.08
CA SER A 39 -20.18 9.68 -9.30
C SER A 39 -21.09 8.85 -10.19
N LYS A 40 -21.85 9.52 -11.07
CA LYS A 40 -22.66 8.83 -12.09
C LYS A 40 -21.74 8.37 -13.22
N LEU A 41 -21.38 7.10 -13.20
CA LEU A 41 -20.54 6.45 -14.21
C LEU A 41 -21.41 5.64 -15.18
N ASP A 42 -21.01 5.61 -16.45
CA ASP A 42 -21.50 4.59 -17.37
C ASP A 42 -20.97 3.20 -16.98
N GLU A 43 -21.49 2.16 -17.60
CA GLU A 43 -21.15 0.76 -17.26
C GLU A 43 -19.66 0.45 -17.40
N ASN A 44 -18.98 0.99 -18.40
CA ASN A 44 -17.55 0.74 -18.62
C ASN A 44 -16.70 1.53 -17.61
N SER A 45 -17.04 2.79 -17.40
CA SER A 45 -16.39 3.64 -16.41
C SER A 45 -16.53 3.07 -14.98
N ALA A 46 -17.70 2.48 -14.65
CA ALA A 46 -17.93 1.80 -13.38
C ALA A 46 -17.03 0.56 -13.20
N LYS A 47 -16.83 -0.24 -14.25
CA LYS A 47 -15.91 -1.39 -14.22
C LYS A 47 -14.47 -0.95 -13.95
N TRP A 48 -14.03 0.15 -14.57
CA TRP A 48 -12.69 0.69 -14.32
C TRP A 48 -12.54 1.25 -12.90
N ALA A 49 -13.56 1.94 -12.39
CA ALA A 49 -13.56 2.44 -11.01
C ALA A 49 -13.45 1.29 -10.00
N GLN A 50 -14.19 0.20 -10.22
CA GLN A 50 -14.10 -1.01 -9.40
C GLN A 50 -12.71 -1.67 -9.47
N LEU A 51 -12.10 -1.70 -10.66
CA LEU A 51 -10.76 -2.24 -10.85
C LEU A 51 -9.71 -1.43 -10.08
N ILE A 52 -9.81 -0.09 -10.13
CA ILE A 52 -8.92 0.82 -9.39
C ILE A 52 -9.08 0.61 -7.88
N ASP A 53 -10.32 0.58 -7.38
CA ASP A 53 -10.59 0.36 -5.96
C ASP A 53 -10.01 -0.98 -5.47
N THR A 54 -10.25 -2.05 -6.24
CA THR A 54 -9.71 -3.39 -5.94
C THR A 54 -8.18 -3.37 -5.88
N ALA A 55 -7.52 -2.78 -6.88
CA ALA A 55 -6.06 -2.70 -6.93
C ALA A 55 -5.48 -1.85 -5.77
N ALA A 56 -6.14 -0.75 -5.39
CA ALA A 56 -5.73 0.09 -4.28
C ALA A 56 -5.84 -0.63 -2.93
N GLN A 57 -6.90 -1.40 -2.72
CA GLN A 57 -7.09 -2.22 -1.53
C GLN A 57 -6.02 -3.33 -1.45
N ASP A 58 -5.73 -4.00 -2.56
CA ASP A 58 -4.68 -5.02 -2.62
C ASP A 58 -3.30 -4.45 -2.34
N ALA A 59 -2.95 -3.31 -2.93
CA ALA A 59 -1.68 -2.63 -2.67
C ALA A 59 -1.58 -2.18 -1.19
N THR A 60 -2.68 -1.76 -0.58
CA THR A 60 -2.76 -1.44 0.85
C THR A 60 -2.49 -2.67 1.72
N ARG A 61 -3.06 -3.82 1.37
CA ARG A 61 -2.79 -5.09 2.05
C ARG A 61 -1.32 -5.49 1.94
N VAL A 62 -0.72 -5.41 0.75
CA VAL A 62 0.71 -5.71 0.53
C VAL A 62 1.61 -4.76 1.34
N ASN A 63 1.33 -3.46 1.33
CA ASN A 63 2.12 -2.48 2.08
C ASN A 63 1.99 -2.69 3.61
N ARG A 64 0.83 -3.14 4.10
CA ARG A 64 0.66 -3.54 5.50
C ARG A 64 1.56 -4.73 5.84
N GLN A 65 1.58 -5.77 5.01
CA GLN A 65 2.45 -6.94 5.21
C GLN A 65 3.94 -6.54 5.20
N LEU A 66 4.34 -5.65 4.28
CA LEU A 66 5.69 -5.08 4.24
C LEU A 66 6.04 -4.39 5.58
N ARG A 67 5.13 -3.56 6.10
CA ARG A 67 5.34 -2.87 7.39
C ARG A 67 5.42 -3.83 8.57
N GLU A 68 4.66 -4.92 8.56
CA GLU A 68 4.73 -5.98 9.58
C GLU A 68 6.10 -6.67 9.57
N ILE A 69 6.63 -7.00 8.38
CA ILE A 69 7.99 -7.55 8.23
C ILE A 69 9.04 -6.55 8.73
N LEU A 70 8.94 -5.27 8.35
CA LEU A 70 9.88 -4.22 8.79
C LEU A 70 9.80 -3.94 10.30
N ARG A 71 8.66 -4.23 10.95
CA ARG A 71 8.52 -4.17 12.41
C ARG A 71 9.20 -5.36 13.09
N ALA A 72 9.13 -6.56 12.50
CA ALA A 72 9.82 -7.74 13.04
C ALA A 72 11.35 -7.67 12.95
N GLN A 73 11.88 -6.77 12.10
CA GLN A 73 13.32 -6.47 11.98
C GLN A 73 13.82 -5.42 12.98
N SER A 74 13.01 -5.06 13.99
CA SER A 74 13.41 -4.19 15.11
C SER A 74 14.46 -4.83 16.01
#